data_AF-A0A956HHV1-F1
#
_entry.id   AF-A0A956HHV1-F1
#
_cell.length_a   1.000
_cell.length_b   1.000
_cell.length_c   1.000
_cell.angle_alpha   90.00
_cell.angle_beta   90.00
_cell.angle_gamma   90.00
#
_symmetry.space_group_name_H-M   'P 1'
#
loop_
_entity.id
_entity.type
_entity.pdbx_description
1 polymer ?
#
loop_
_entity_poly.entity_id
_entity_poly.type
_entity_poly.pdbx_seq_one_letter_code
_entity_poly.pdbx_strand_id
1 'polypeptide(L)'
;MIYTLRCPRCAGKATGIMKESGTRGSYREVYIAFRLARLVCDHCKLVREPAPGSDAYELYYKTNFRGHTLWARDERHIDALIEFLESTRSATGTSFEALPKWMITDRTKVVAALRKLRRT
;
A
#
# COMPACT_ATOMS: atom_id res chain seq x y z
N MET A 1 9.52 3.84 7.30
CA MET A 1 8.26 4.29 6.64
C MET A 1 7.05 3.79 7.42
N ILE A 2 5.90 4.44 7.29
CA ILE A 2 4.65 4.06 7.99
C ILE A 2 3.66 3.48 6.98
N TYR A 3 2.99 2.39 7.35
CA TYR A 3 1.98 1.69 6.54
C TYR A 3 0.73 1.41 7.39
N THR A 4 -0.44 1.43 6.77
CA THR A 4 -1.70 0.96 7.33
C THR A 4 -1.86 -0.53 7.01
N LEU A 5 -1.84 -1.34 8.06
CA LEU A 5 -1.87 -2.80 8.02
C LEU A 5 -3.17 -3.33 8.59
N ARG A 6 -3.54 -4.54 8.20
CA ARG A 6 -4.63 -5.29 8.82
C ARG A 6 -4.12 -5.94 10.10
N CYS A 7 -4.80 -5.68 11.21
CA CYS A 7 -4.46 -6.29 12.49
C CYS A 7 -4.66 -7.81 12.41
N PRO A 8 -3.66 -8.64 12.75
CA PRO A 8 -3.80 -10.09 12.70
C PRO A 8 -4.77 -10.65 13.76
N ARG A 9 -5.11 -9.84 14.78
CA ARG A 9 -6.02 -10.26 15.87
C ARG A 9 -7.49 -9.90 15.60
N CYS A 10 -7.76 -8.70 15.08
CA CYS A 10 -9.13 -8.20 14.96
C CYS A 10 -9.50 -7.73 13.55
N ALA A 11 -8.61 -7.90 12.56
CA ALA A 11 -8.75 -7.43 11.18
C ALA A 11 -8.98 -5.90 10.99
N GLY A 12 -9.01 -5.13 12.08
CA GLY A 12 -9.13 -3.68 12.05
C GLY A 12 -7.84 -2.97 11.60
N LYS A 13 -7.92 -1.65 11.46
CA LYS A 13 -6.78 -0.80 11.10
C LYS A 13 -5.67 -0.90 12.16
N ALA A 14 -4.45 -1.03 11.68
CA ALA A 14 -3.24 -0.99 12.49
C ALA A 14 -2.17 -0.16 11.79
N THR A 15 -1.36 0.55 12.58
CA THR A 15 -0.22 1.30 12.11
C THR A 15 1.03 0.42 12.19
N GLY A 16 1.69 0.22 11.05
CA GLY A 16 2.94 -0.53 10.90
C GLY A 16 4.12 0.39 10.65
N ILE A 17 5.16 0.27 11.46
CA ILE A 17 6.46 0.90 11.24
C ILE A 17 7.32 -0.08 10.45
N MET A 18 7.68 0.31 9.23
CA MET A 18 8.50 -0.47 8.31
C MET A 18 9.94 0.01 8.32
N LYS A 19 10.89 -0.93 8.40
CA LYS A 19 12.32 -0.68 8.26
C LYS A 19 12.84 -1.30 6.96
N GLU A 20 13.81 -0.64 6.35
CA GLU A 20 14.50 -1.19 5.18
C GLU A 20 15.20 -2.49 5.57
N SER A 21 15.08 -3.49 4.71
CA SER A 21 15.71 -4.80 4.79
C SER A 21 16.56 -5.01 3.55
N GLY A 22 17.59 -4.19 3.38
CA GLY A 22 18.84 -4.51 2.67
C GLY A 22 18.85 -4.77 1.15
N THR A 23 17.75 -5.10 0.46
CA THR A 23 17.82 -5.43 -0.99
C THR A 23 17.16 -4.36 -1.84
N ARG A 24 17.95 -3.67 -2.67
CA ARG A 24 17.49 -2.71 -3.70
C ARG A 24 16.60 -3.43 -4.71
N GLY A 25 15.40 -2.91 -4.95
CA GLY A 25 14.42 -3.49 -5.87
C GLY A 25 14.05 -2.57 -7.04
N SER A 26 13.84 -3.14 -8.24
CA SER A 26 13.46 -2.46 -9.50
C SER A 26 11.94 -2.52 -9.75
N TYR A 27 11.40 -2.01 -10.87
CA TYR A 27 9.94 -2.00 -11.07
C TYR A 27 9.24 -3.37 -11.18
N ARG A 28 9.99 -4.46 -11.34
CA ARG A 28 9.48 -5.85 -11.18
C ARG A 28 9.48 -6.32 -9.73
N GLU A 29 10.25 -5.66 -8.87
CA GLU A 29 10.49 -5.93 -7.45
C GLU A 29 10.56 -4.58 -6.70
N VAL A 30 9.46 -3.80 -6.67
CA VAL A 30 9.50 -2.34 -6.40
C VAL A 30 9.87 -1.96 -4.96
N TYR A 31 10.08 -2.93 -4.08
CA TYR A 31 10.29 -2.67 -2.66
C TYR A 31 11.73 -3.01 -2.32
N ILE A 32 12.46 -2.01 -1.83
CA ILE A 32 13.37 -2.28 -0.71
C ILE A 32 12.58 -3.20 0.21
N ALA A 33 13.03 -4.43 0.42
CA ALA A 33 12.25 -5.35 1.25
C ALA A 33 12.01 -4.63 2.58
N PHE A 34 10.76 -4.33 2.89
CA PHE A 34 10.42 -3.57 4.08
C PHE A 34 10.00 -4.57 5.13
N ARG A 35 10.81 -4.71 6.17
CA ARG A 35 10.45 -5.55 7.31
C ARG A 35 9.57 -4.78 8.26
N LEU A 36 8.54 -5.43 8.78
CA LEU A 36 7.68 -4.86 9.82
C LEU A 36 8.48 -4.83 11.13
N ALA A 37 8.81 -3.64 11.61
CA ALA A 37 9.52 -3.47 12.86
C ALA A 37 8.57 -3.40 14.06
N ARG A 38 7.39 -2.79 13.87
CA ARG A 38 6.39 -2.63 14.92
C ARG A 38 5.00 -2.47 14.33
N LEU A 39 4.01 -3.08 14.94
CA LEU A 39 2.59 -2.94 14.63
C LEU A 39 1.84 -2.50 15.88
N VAL A 40 0.96 -1.51 15.72
CA VAL A 40 0.04 -1.04 16.77
C VAL A 40 -1.37 -0.98 16.19
N CYS A 41 -2.32 -1.71 16.78
CA CYS A 41 -3.71 -1.69 16.36
C CYS A 41 -4.52 -0.66 17.14
N ASP A 42 -5.25 0.21 16.44
CA ASP A 42 -6.03 1.27 17.06
C ASP A 42 -7.31 0.74 17.74
N HIS A 43 -7.81 -0.41 17.27
CA HIS A 43 -9.04 -1.03 17.77
C HIS A 43 -8.79 -1.93 18.99
N CYS A 44 -8.02 -3.01 18.85
CA CYS A 44 -7.80 -3.99 19.91
C CYS A 44 -6.55 -3.73 20.78
N LYS A 45 -5.84 -2.61 20.53
CA LYS A 45 -4.62 -2.21 21.23
C LYS A 45 -3.48 -3.22 21.19
N LEU A 46 -3.52 -4.19 20.26
CA LEU A 46 -2.43 -5.10 20.02
C LEU A 46 -1.16 -4.31 19.65
N VAL A 47 -0.08 -4.58 20.36
CA VAL A 47 1.27 -4.14 19.99
C VAL A 47 2.08 -5.39 19.67
N ARG A 48 2.74 -5.41 18.51
CA ARG A 48 3.59 -6.52 18.07
C ARG A 48 4.89 -5.98 17.51
N GLU A 49 6.01 -6.54 17.96
CA GLU A 49 7.34 -6.27 17.43
C GLU A 49 7.87 -7.58 16.86
N PRO A 50 7.76 -7.80 15.53
CA PRO A 50 8.15 -9.07 14.93
C PRO A 50 9.66 -9.32 15.05
N ALA A 51 10.02 -10.56 15.32
CA ALA A 51 11.41 -11.00 15.21
C ALA A 51 11.89 -10.87 13.75
N PRO A 52 13.21 -10.67 13.51
CA PRO A 52 13.78 -10.71 12.17
C PRO A 52 13.37 -11.99 11.42
N GLY A 53 12.84 -11.86 10.20
CA GLY A 53 12.35 -12.99 9.38
C GLY A 53 10.87 -13.33 9.58
N SER A 54 10.16 -12.69 10.52
CA SER A 54 8.71 -12.78 10.65
C SER A 54 8.03 -11.62 9.92
N ASP A 55 7.99 -11.68 8.60
CA ASP A 55 7.52 -10.59 7.73
C ASP A 55 6.05 -10.72 7.28
N ALA A 56 5.28 -11.67 7.84
CA ALA A 56 3.89 -11.83 7.44
C ALA A 56 3.03 -10.66 7.97
N TYR A 57 2.77 -9.69 7.10
CA TYR A 57 1.81 -8.61 7.30
C TYR A 57 0.90 -8.48 6.08
N GLU A 58 -0.34 -8.05 6.31
CA GLU A 58 -1.28 -7.74 5.24
C GLU A 58 -1.57 -6.24 5.25
N LEU A 59 -1.56 -5.61 4.07
CA LEU A 59 -1.96 -4.22 3.91
C LEU A 59 -3.46 -4.06 4.15
N TYR A 60 -3.85 -3.02 4.87
CA TYR A 60 -5.28 -2.74 5.09
C TYR A 60 -5.96 -2.30 3.80
N TYR A 61 -5.32 -1.38 3.08
CA TYR A 61 -5.80 -0.90 1.79
C TYR A 61 -5.27 -1.80 0.67
N LYS A 62 -5.91 -2.96 0.51
CA LYS A 62 -5.65 -3.90 -0.58
C LYS A 62 -6.99 -4.44 -1.11
N THR A 63 -7.10 -4.56 -2.44
CA THR A 63 -8.25 -5.18 -3.08
C THR A 63 -7.86 -5.85 -4.40
N ASN A 64 -8.66 -6.83 -4.82
CA ASN A 64 -8.54 -7.43 -6.14
C ASN A 64 -9.31 -6.59 -7.17
N PHE A 65 -8.65 -6.20 -8.25
CA PHE A 65 -9.21 -5.48 -9.38
C PHE A 65 -8.90 -6.26 -10.66
N ARG A 66 -9.91 -6.95 -11.22
CA ARG A 66 -9.80 -7.65 -12.51
C ARG A 66 -8.57 -8.56 -12.65
N GLY A 67 -8.25 -9.33 -11.61
CA GLY A 67 -7.07 -10.21 -11.58
C GLY A 67 -5.76 -9.54 -11.18
N HIS A 68 -5.76 -8.22 -10.96
CA HIS A 68 -4.63 -7.47 -10.41
C HIS A 68 -4.87 -7.14 -8.93
N THR A 69 -3.79 -7.03 -8.16
CA THR A 69 -3.87 -6.48 -6.80
C THR A 69 -3.67 -4.97 -6.84
N LEU A 70 -4.69 -4.23 -6.42
CA LEU A 70 -4.60 -2.80 -6.15
C LEU A 70 -4.37 -2.60 -4.66
N TRP A 71 -3.39 -1.78 -4.30
CA TRP A 71 -3.07 -1.54 -2.90
C TRP A 71 -2.52 -0.14 -2.68
N ALA A 72 -2.55 0.32 -1.43
CA ALA A 72 -1.94 1.55 -0.99
C ALA A 72 -1.30 1.37 0.40
N ARG A 73 -0.37 2.25 0.74
CA ARG A 73 0.33 2.18 2.02
C ARG A 73 -0.46 2.87 3.13
N ASP A 74 -1.20 3.92 2.80
CA ASP A 74 -2.03 4.73 3.69
C ASP A 74 -3.05 5.50 2.82
N GLU A 75 -3.94 6.27 3.45
CA GLU A 75 -4.95 7.06 2.73
C GLU A 75 -4.32 8.15 1.85
N ARG A 76 -3.20 8.76 2.28
CA ARG A 76 -2.50 9.78 1.50
C ARG A 76 -1.97 9.23 0.18
N HIS A 77 -1.52 7.97 0.18
CA HIS A 77 -1.12 7.27 -1.04
C HIS A 77 -2.31 6.99 -1.96
N ILE A 78 -3.50 6.67 -1.41
CA ILE A 78 -4.71 6.55 -2.22
C ILE A 78 -5.06 7.88 -2.88
N ASP A 79 -5.05 8.98 -2.12
CA ASP A 79 -5.38 10.30 -2.63
C ASP A 79 -4.39 10.74 -3.72
N ALA A 80 -3.09 10.51 -3.52
CA ALA A 80 -2.08 10.79 -4.53
C ALA A 80 -2.24 9.93 -5.81
N LEU A 81 -2.64 8.65 -5.68
CA LEU A 81 -2.94 7.80 -6.83
C LEU A 81 -4.17 8.30 -7.61
N ILE A 82 -5.22 8.72 -6.92
CA ILE A 82 -6.42 9.29 -7.54
C ILE A 82 -6.05 10.57 -8.28
N GLU A 83 -5.38 11.52 -7.62
CA GLU A 83 -4.95 12.78 -8.21
C GLU A 83 -4.11 12.54 -9.47
N PHE A 84 -3.14 11.63 -9.40
CA PHE A 84 -2.31 11.28 -10.54
C PHE A 84 -3.11 10.71 -11.70
N LEU A 85 -4.01 9.75 -11.44
CA LEU A 85 -4.81 9.09 -12.47
C LEU A 85 -5.85 10.02 -13.09
N GLU A 86 -6.34 11.02 -12.34
CA GLU A 86 -7.28 12.03 -12.83
C GLU A 86 -6.57 13.20 -13.54
N SER A 87 -5.30 13.47 -13.20
CA SER A 87 -4.53 14.52 -13.87
C SER A 87 -4.23 14.15 -15.33
N THR A 88 -4.32 15.13 -16.23
CA THR A 88 -3.82 15.05 -17.61
C THR A 88 -2.30 15.19 -17.71
N ARG A 89 -1.61 15.39 -16.58
CA ARG A 89 -0.14 15.57 -16.55
C ARG A 89 0.56 14.26 -16.88
N SER A 90 1.55 14.32 -17.77
CA SER A 90 2.50 13.22 -17.93
C SER A 90 3.27 13.06 -16.63
N ALA A 91 3.49 11.82 -16.23
CA ALA A 91 4.06 11.40 -14.96
C ALA A 91 5.51 11.88 -14.71
N THR A 92 5.76 13.18 -14.50
CA THR A 92 7.08 13.66 -14.08
C THR A 92 7.09 13.78 -12.56
N GLY A 93 7.30 12.65 -11.91
CA GLY A 93 7.36 12.51 -10.47
C GLY A 93 7.83 11.10 -10.16
N THR A 94 9.09 10.98 -9.75
CA THR A 94 9.88 9.75 -9.53
C THR A 94 9.23 8.66 -8.67
N SER A 95 8.07 8.91 -8.05
CA SER A 95 7.29 7.91 -7.30
C SER A 95 6.20 7.21 -8.11
N PHE A 96 5.74 7.79 -9.22
CA PHE A 96 4.65 7.26 -10.07
C PHE A 96 5.10 6.86 -11.48
N GLU A 97 6.38 7.04 -11.80
CA GLU A 97 6.98 6.85 -13.12
C GLU A 97 6.86 5.44 -13.71
N ALA A 98 6.25 4.48 -13.01
CA ALA A 98 6.05 3.19 -13.60
C ALA A 98 4.71 2.52 -13.29
N LEU A 99 3.67 3.24 -12.82
CA LEU A 99 2.35 2.63 -12.58
C LEU A 99 1.99 1.61 -13.67
N PRO A 100 1.56 0.39 -13.30
CA PRO A 100 1.31 -0.66 -14.27
C PRO A 100 0.44 -0.18 -15.42
N LYS A 101 0.76 -0.58 -16.65
CA LYS A 101 0.02 -0.15 -17.85
C LYS A 101 -1.50 -0.31 -17.70
N TRP A 102 -1.95 -1.39 -17.06
CA TRP A 102 -3.38 -1.64 -16.83
C TRP A 102 -4.06 -0.54 -15.98
N MET A 103 -3.35 0.08 -15.03
CA MET A 103 -3.88 1.19 -14.24
C MET A 103 -4.10 2.44 -15.10
N ILE A 104 -3.21 2.64 -16.07
CA ILE A 104 -3.23 3.78 -17.00
C ILE A 104 -4.24 3.56 -18.14
N THR A 105 -4.53 2.32 -18.53
CA THR A 105 -5.55 2.03 -19.55
C THR A 105 -6.98 2.05 -19.00
N ASP A 106 -7.17 1.65 -17.74
CA ASP A 106 -8.50 1.57 -17.08
C ASP A 106 -8.72 2.71 -16.04
N ARG A 107 -8.08 3.89 -16.21
CA ARG A 107 -8.00 4.99 -15.19
C ARG A 107 -9.31 5.22 -14.44
N THR A 108 -10.42 5.43 -15.15
CA THR A 108 -11.74 5.71 -14.54
C THR A 108 -12.19 4.62 -13.57
N LYS A 109 -12.02 3.35 -13.95
CA LYS A 109 -12.43 2.20 -13.12
C LYS A 109 -11.48 2.01 -11.95
N VAL A 110 -10.20 2.27 -12.15
CA VAL A 110 -9.17 2.20 -11.10
C VAL A 110 -9.42 3.29 -10.06
N VAL A 111 -9.70 4.52 -10.49
CA VAL A 111 -10.10 5.62 -9.60
C VAL A 111 -11.35 5.27 -8.80
N ALA A 112 -12.37 4.69 -9.44
CA ALA A 112 -13.57 4.24 -8.73
C ALA A 112 -13.23 3.16 -7.68
N ALA A 113 -12.34 2.21 -8.00
CA ALA A 113 -11.88 1.19 -7.06
C ALA A 113 -11.07 1.79 -5.90
N LEU A 114 -10.19 2.75 -6.16
CA LEU A 114 -9.42 3.49 -5.15
C LEU A 114 -10.33 4.27 -4.20
N ARG A 115 -11.35 4.96 -4.73
CA ARG A 115 -12.36 5.66 -3.92
C ARG A 115 -13.14 4.72 -3.02
N LYS A 116 -13.47 3.52 -3.50
CA LYS A 116 -14.10 2.48 -2.67
C LYS A 116 -13.14 1.99 -1.59
N LEU A 117 -11.89 1.73 -1.96
CA LEU A 117 -10.86 1.25 -1.03
C LEU A 117 -10.61 2.22 0.12
N ARG A 118 -10.59 3.53 -0.16
CA ARG A 118 -10.45 4.60 0.84
C ARG A 118 -11.50 4.56 1.95
N ARG A 119 -12.71 4.08 1.65
CA ARG A 119 -13.84 4.02 2.61
C ARG A 119 -13.86 2.77 3.48
N THR A 120 -12.89 1.87 3.32
CA THR A 120 -12.73 0.64 4.12
C THR A 120 -12.12 0.99 5.48
#